data_AF-A0A355F8N8-F1
#
_entry.id   AF-A0A355F8N8-F1
#
_cell.length_a   1.000
_cell.length_b   1.000
_cell.length_c   1.000
_cell.angle_alpha   90.00
_cell.angle_beta   90.00
_cell.angle_gamma   90.00
#
_symmetry.space_group_name_H-M   'P 1'
#
loop_
_entity.id
_entity.type
_entity.pdbx_description
1 polymer ?
#
loop_
_entity_poly.entity_id
_entity_poly.type
_entity_poly.pdbx_seq_one_letter_code
_entity_poly.pdbx_strand_id
1 'polypeptide(L)'
;MRGSAGGCHSGSEDFIEAFAEPRLGERHAAFDWFREQAGSPELARLRGVRPEEPLPRAFGLFDATGLPLLRQRRAGWLRLRDWLDDDEAILGFVFPEGLPRATRKLLLADLKVLRGQPWSPRSAVEAVLADWPADQPERDISLEAGERALVSALQAALAELETPR
;
A
#
# COMPACT_ATOMS: atom_id res chain seq x y z
N MET A 1 31.42 -27.95 35.51
CA MET A 1 30.07 -27.35 35.48
C MET A 1 30.25 -25.88 35.10
N ARG A 2 29.87 -25.49 33.86
CA ARG A 2 28.75 -24.56 33.51
C ARG A 2 28.75 -23.29 34.38
N GLY A 3 28.72 -22.05 33.90
CA GLY A 3 28.64 -21.34 32.61
C GLY A 3 28.99 -19.86 32.96
N SER A 4 28.82 -18.79 32.19
CA SER A 4 28.37 -18.45 30.85
C SER A 4 28.93 -17.03 30.65
N ALA A 5 29.78 -16.78 29.65
CA ALA A 5 29.47 -15.90 28.52
C ALA A 5 28.76 -14.58 28.89
N GLY A 6 29.54 -13.55 29.22
CA GLY A 6 29.11 -12.15 29.11
C GLY A 6 29.78 -11.55 27.88
N GLY A 7 28.99 -11.21 26.86
CA GLY A 7 29.52 -10.66 25.61
C GLY A 7 28.41 -10.21 24.67
N CYS A 8 28.16 -8.90 24.69
CA CYS A 8 27.69 -8.03 23.60
C CYS A 8 26.71 -8.61 22.56
N HIS A 9 25.40 -8.35 22.72
CA HIS A 9 24.42 -8.45 21.63
C HIS A 9 23.36 -7.32 21.63
N SER A 10 23.66 -6.11 22.14
CA SER A 10 22.68 -5.00 22.18
C SER A 10 22.72 -4.06 20.96
N GLY A 11 23.45 -4.38 19.89
CA GLY A 11 23.60 -3.48 18.74
C GLY A 11 22.69 -3.80 17.55
N SER A 12 22.21 -5.05 17.43
CA SER A 12 21.43 -5.50 16.28
C SER A 12 19.92 -5.46 16.51
N GLU A 13 19.46 -5.56 17.75
CA GLU A 13 18.03 -5.55 18.08
C GLU A 13 17.44 -4.14 17.98
N ASP A 14 18.15 -3.13 18.51
CA ASP A 14 17.77 -1.71 18.38
C ASP A 14 17.78 -1.22 16.92
N PHE A 15 18.66 -1.78 16.07
CA PHE A 15 18.76 -1.42 14.66
C PHE A 15 17.60 -1.99 13.82
N ILE A 16 17.12 -3.18 14.19
CA ILE A 16 15.94 -3.81 13.55
C ILE A 16 14.65 -3.11 14.02
N GLU A 17 14.56 -2.73 15.30
CA GLU A 17 13.41 -1.94 15.80
C GLU A 17 13.33 -0.54 15.17
N ALA A 18 14.46 0.10 14.89
CA ALA A 18 14.49 1.40 14.21
C ALA A 18 14.07 1.33 12.72
N PHE A 19 14.27 0.20 12.04
CA PHE A 19 13.86 -0.03 10.65
C PHE A 19 12.50 -0.70 10.49
N ALA A 20 11.94 -1.25 11.58
CA ALA A 20 10.57 -1.72 11.66
C ALA A 20 9.59 -0.53 11.77
N GLU A 21 9.73 0.46 10.89
CA GLU A 21 8.71 1.48 10.73
C GLU A 21 7.44 0.77 10.23
N PRO A 22 6.28 0.88 10.91
CA PRO A 22 5.02 0.24 10.48
C PRO A 22 4.67 0.54 9.01
N ARG A 23 5.18 1.66 8.50
CA ARG A 23 5.06 2.15 7.12
C ARG A 23 5.71 1.25 6.06
N LEU A 24 6.77 0.51 6.38
CA LEU A 24 7.43 -0.42 5.45
C LEU A 24 6.69 -1.76 5.38
N GLY A 25 6.24 -2.30 6.52
CA GLY A 25 5.44 -3.52 6.58
C GLY A 25 4.07 -3.37 5.92
N GLU A 26 3.42 -2.21 6.09
CA GLU A 26 2.12 -1.91 5.49
C GLU A 26 2.17 -1.76 3.95
N ARG A 27 3.29 -1.27 3.40
CA ARG A 27 3.46 -1.08 1.94
C ARG A 27 3.56 -2.41 1.17
N HIS A 28 4.11 -3.46 1.78
CA HIS A 28 4.31 -4.76 1.14
C HIS A 28 3.25 -5.80 1.52
N ALA A 29 2.68 -5.70 2.73
CA ALA A 29 1.56 -6.55 3.14
C ALA A 29 0.33 -6.39 2.23
N ALA A 30 0.11 -5.20 1.67
CA ALA A 30 -0.99 -4.97 0.74
C ALA A 30 -0.83 -5.75 -0.59
N PHE A 31 0.39 -5.93 -1.08
CA PHE A 31 0.67 -6.64 -2.33
C PHE A 31 0.56 -8.16 -2.16
N ASP A 32 1.09 -8.69 -1.05
CA ASP A 32 0.98 -10.11 -0.72
C ASP A 32 -0.46 -10.48 -0.35
N TRP A 33 -1.15 -9.62 0.42
CA TRP A 33 -2.59 -9.75 0.64
C TRP A 33 -3.34 -9.75 -0.69
N PHE A 34 -3.05 -8.84 -1.62
CA PHE A 34 -3.71 -8.82 -2.93
C PHE A 34 -3.47 -10.13 -3.72
N ARG A 35 -2.24 -10.67 -3.70
CA ARG A 35 -1.89 -11.93 -4.38
C ARG A 35 -2.54 -13.16 -3.73
N GLU A 36 -2.52 -13.26 -2.41
CA GLU A 36 -3.15 -14.37 -1.66
C GLU A 36 -4.68 -14.34 -1.82
N GLN A 37 -5.25 -13.15 -1.82
CA GLN A 37 -6.69 -12.93 -1.90
C GLN A 37 -7.25 -13.00 -3.33
N ALA A 38 -6.40 -12.98 -4.36
CA ALA A 38 -6.78 -13.19 -5.76
C ALA A 38 -7.13 -14.67 -6.07
N GLY A 39 -6.72 -15.60 -5.21
CA GLY A 39 -6.92 -17.05 -5.41
C GLY A 39 -8.18 -17.66 -4.79
N SER A 40 -8.98 -16.92 -4.00
CA SER A 40 -10.14 -17.48 -3.29
C SER A 40 -11.45 -17.30 -4.09
N PRO A 41 -12.09 -18.40 -4.58
CA PRO A 41 -13.32 -18.34 -5.36
C PRO A 41 -14.51 -17.78 -4.58
N GLU A 42 -14.56 -18.01 -3.26
CA GLU A 42 -15.66 -17.57 -2.40
C GLU A 42 -15.62 -16.06 -2.14
N LEU A 43 -14.42 -15.49 -2.04
CA LEU A 43 -14.24 -14.04 -1.90
C LEU A 43 -14.40 -13.32 -3.24
N ALA A 44 -13.99 -13.93 -4.36
CA ALA A 44 -14.29 -13.42 -5.70
C ALA A 44 -15.81 -13.33 -5.96
N ARG A 45 -16.59 -14.29 -5.43
CA ARG A 45 -18.06 -14.26 -5.47
C ARG A 45 -18.66 -13.11 -4.67
N LEU A 46 -18.06 -12.75 -3.53
CA LEU A 46 -18.53 -11.66 -2.66
C LEU A 46 -18.11 -10.26 -3.14
N ARG A 47 -16.99 -10.13 -3.88
CA ARG A 47 -16.47 -8.85 -4.42
C ARG A 47 -17.22 -8.31 -5.64
N GLY A 48 -18.22 -9.03 -6.16
CA GLY A 48 -18.93 -8.59 -7.36
C GLY A 48 -18.04 -8.64 -8.62
N VAL A 49 -17.63 -9.84 -9.03
CA VAL A 49 -17.30 -10.23 -10.42
C VAL A 49 -16.52 -9.21 -11.28
N ARG A 50 -15.45 -8.61 -10.76
CA ARG A 50 -14.45 -7.88 -11.57
C ARG A 50 -13.02 -8.41 -11.37
N PRO A 51 -12.77 -9.71 -11.64
CA PRO A 51 -11.45 -10.31 -11.40
C PRO A 51 -10.31 -9.62 -12.18
N GLU A 52 -10.61 -9.01 -13.33
CA GLU A 52 -9.65 -8.29 -14.18
C GLU A 52 -9.66 -6.76 -13.98
N GLU A 53 -10.51 -6.24 -13.08
CA GLU A 53 -10.65 -4.80 -12.81
C GLU A 53 -10.72 -4.55 -11.30
N PRO A 54 -9.61 -4.76 -10.56
CA PRO A 54 -9.59 -4.52 -9.11
C PRO A 54 -9.83 -3.05 -8.75
N LEU A 55 -9.49 -2.15 -9.66
CA LEU A 55 -9.81 -0.73 -9.66
C LEU A 55 -10.28 -0.31 -11.07
N PRO A 56 -10.94 0.84 -11.22
CA PRO A 56 -11.29 1.36 -12.53
C PRO A 56 -10.10 1.35 -13.52
N ARG A 57 -10.25 0.67 -14.66
CA ARG A 57 -9.21 0.58 -15.71
C ARG A 57 -8.70 1.95 -16.15
N ALA A 58 -9.55 2.97 -16.11
CA ALA A 58 -9.22 4.36 -16.44
C ALA A 58 -8.10 4.96 -15.57
N PHE A 59 -7.77 4.35 -14.42
CA PHE A 59 -6.65 4.79 -13.59
C PHE A 59 -5.30 4.31 -14.15
N GLY A 60 -5.29 3.26 -14.98
CA GLY A 60 -4.08 2.76 -15.63
C GLY A 60 -3.05 2.23 -14.64
N LEU A 61 -3.51 1.61 -13.55
CA LEU A 61 -2.65 1.07 -12.48
C LEU A 61 -2.40 -0.44 -12.62
N PHE A 62 -3.25 -1.14 -13.37
CA PHE A 62 -3.21 -2.59 -13.55
C PHE A 62 -3.21 -2.95 -15.04
N ASP A 63 -2.62 -4.09 -15.38
CA ASP A 63 -2.72 -4.67 -16.71
C ASP A 63 -4.06 -5.38 -16.95
N ALA A 64 -4.22 -5.95 -18.14
CA ALA A 64 -5.45 -6.65 -18.54
C ALA A 64 -5.74 -7.91 -17.69
N THR A 65 -4.74 -8.45 -17.00
CA THR A 65 -4.87 -9.61 -16.12
C THR A 65 -5.16 -9.21 -14.67
N GLY A 66 -5.22 -7.91 -14.37
CA GLY A 66 -5.45 -7.40 -13.02
C GLY A 66 -4.20 -7.36 -12.16
N LEU A 67 -3.00 -7.47 -12.74
CA LEU A 67 -1.73 -7.32 -12.03
C LEU A 67 -1.27 -5.86 -12.04
N PRO A 68 -0.70 -5.33 -10.94
CA PRO A 68 -0.14 -3.98 -10.92
C PRO A 68 0.94 -3.80 -11.98
N LEU A 69 0.90 -2.69 -12.71
CA LEU A 69 1.98 -2.32 -13.62
C LEU A 69 3.27 -2.04 -12.84
N LEU A 70 4.39 -2.60 -13.25
CA LEU A 70 5.68 -2.35 -12.61
C LEU A 70 6.09 -0.88 -12.71
N ARG A 71 5.79 -0.23 -13.85
CA ARG A 71 5.95 1.21 -14.03
C ARG A 71 4.60 1.89 -13.93
N GLN A 72 4.44 2.68 -12.86
CA GLN A 72 3.20 3.36 -12.54
C GLN A 72 3.25 4.81 -12.98
N ARG A 73 2.10 5.35 -13.38
CA ARG A 73 1.94 6.77 -13.72
C ARG A 73 1.39 7.53 -12.52
N ARG A 74 2.03 8.64 -12.14
CA ARG A 74 1.59 9.49 -11.02
C ARG A 74 0.15 9.97 -11.20
N ALA A 75 -0.26 10.27 -12.43
CA ALA A 75 -1.63 10.66 -12.77
C ALA A 75 -2.67 9.59 -12.40
N GLY A 76 -2.33 8.31 -12.49
CA GLY A 76 -3.20 7.21 -12.07
C GLY A 76 -3.42 7.19 -10.56
N TRP A 77 -2.36 7.43 -9.79
CA TRP A 77 -2.40 7.50 -8.33
C TRP A 77 -3.16 8.74 -7.82
N LEU A 78 -3.05 9.87 -8.52
CA LEU A 78 -3.88 11.05 -8.24
C LEU A 78 -5.37 10.77 -8.49
N ARG A 79 -5.72 10.07 -9.57
CA ARG A 79 -7.12 9.66 -9.82
C ARG A 79 -7.62 8.70 -8.76
N LEU A 80 -6.79 7.75 -8.33
CA LEU A 80 -7.12 6.84 -7.24
C LEU A 80 -7.35 7.61 -5.93
N ARG A 81 -6.48 8.57 -5.60
CA ARG A 81 -6.66 9.46 -4.45
C ARG A 81 -8.02 10.15 -4.47
N ASP A 82 -8.34 10.79 -5.60
CA ASP A 82 -9.59 11.54 -5.75
C ASP A 82 -10.82 10.61 -5.71
N TRP A 83 -10.72 9.41 -6.28
CA TRP A 83 -11.77 8.40 -6.21
C TRP A 83 -11.99 7.87 -4.79
N LEU A 84 -10.94 7.75 -3.98
CA LEU A 84 -11.03 7.37 -2.56
C LEU A 84 -11.71 8.46 -1.70
N ASP A 85 -11.84 9.68 -2.22
CA ASP A 85 -12.63 10.76 -1.60
C ASP A 85 -14.11 10.74 -2.04
N ASP A 86 -14.49 9.88 -3.00
CA ASP A 86 -15.85 9.74 -3.52
C ASP A 86 -16.47 8.39 -3.12
N ASP A 87 -17.06 8.34 -1.92
CA ASP A 87 -17.70 7.14 -1.38
C ASP A 87 -18.82 6.61 -2.29
N GLU A 88 -19.46 7.50 -3.04
CA GLU A 88 -20.54 7.16 -3.96
C GLU A 88 -20.00 6.41 -5.20
N ALA A 89 -18.90 6.91 -5.76
CA ALA A 89 -18.21 6.24 -6.86
C ALA A 89 -17.64 4.88 -6.42
N ILE A 90 -17.16 4.76 -5.18
CA ILE A 90 -16.69 3.47 -4.63
C ILE A 90 -17.84 2.46 -4.57
N LEU A 91 -18.97 2.82 -3.96
CA LEU A 91 -20.10 1.90 -3.86
C LEU A 91 -20.70 1.56 -5.23
N GLY A 92 -20.78 2.52 -6.15
CA GLY A 92 -21.26 2.26 -7.51
C GLY A 92 -20.33 1.35 -8.31
N PHE A 93 -19.03 1.40 -8.04
CA PHE A 93 -18.06 0.49 -8.66
C PHE A 93 -18.15 -0.93 -8.11
N VAL A 94 -18.19 -1.08 -6.78
CA VAL A 94 -18.21 -2.39 -6.09
C VAL A 94 -19.57 -3.08 -6.26
N PHE A 95 -20.66 -2.32 -6.27
CA PHE A 95 -22.03 -2.84 -6.38
C PHE A 95 -22.72 -2.25 -7.62
N PRO A 96 -22.35 -2.70 -8.85
CA PRO A 96 -22.86 -2.11 -10.09
C PRO A 96 -24.39 -2.30 -10.27
N GLU A 97 -24.94 -3.39 -9.75
CA GLU A 97 -26.39 -3.65 -9.72
C GLU A 97 -27.14 -2.79 -8.69
N GLY A 98 -26.40 -1.99 -7.92
CA GLY A 98 -26.92 -1.14 -6.86
C GLY A 98 -27.08 -1.86 -5.51
N LEU A 99 -27.48 -1.07 -4.52
CA LEU A 99 -27.68 -1.51 -3.14
C LEU A 99 -29.06 -1.05 -2.65
N PRO A 100 -29.73 -1.85 -1.78
CA PRO A 100 -30.89 -1.37 -1.04
C PRO A 100 -30.56 -0.08 -0.28
N ARG A 101 -31.48 0.89 -0.30
CA ARG A 101 -31.26 2.24 0.25
C ARG A 101 -30.76 2.24 1.70
N ALA A 102 -31.29 1.35 2.54
CA ALA A 102 -30.88 1.23 3.94
C ALA A 102 -29.43 0.76 4.07
N THR A 103 -29.06 -0.32 3.37
CA THR A 103 -27.69 -0.84 3.32
C THR A 103 -26.71 0.19 2.78
N ARG A 104 -27.10 0.89 1.70
CA ARG A 104 -26.28 1.94 1.08
C ARG A 104 -25.96 3.07 2.06
N LYS A 105 -26.96 3.52 2.83
CA LYS A 105 -26.76 4.57 3.84
C LYS A 105 -25.78 4.15 4.93
N LEU A 106 -25.85 2.89 5.37
CA LEU A 106 -24.92 2.36 6.38
C LEU A 106 -23.49 2.31 5.84
N LEU A 107 -23.31 1.75 4.64
CA LEU A 107 -21.98 1.63 4.04
C LEU A 107 -21.32 3.00 3.74
N LEU A 108 -22.09 4.01 3.33
CA LEU A 108 -21.57 5.37 3.17
C LEU A 108 -21.08 5.95 4.51
N ALA A 109 -21.78 5.67 5.60
CA ALA A 109 -21.35 6.11 6.93
C ALA A 109 -20.05 5.38 7.36
N ASP A 110 -19.97 4.08 7.10
CA ASP A 110 -18.78 3.27 7.41
C ASP A 110 -17.57 3.73 6.58
N LEU A 111 -17.72 3.94 5.28
CA LEU A 111 -16.67 4.46 4.40
C LEU A 111 -16.13 5.80 4.88
N LYS A 112 -17.01 6.71 5.33
CA LYS A 112 -16.59 8.00 5.88
C LYS A 112 -15.73 7.83 7.13
N VAL A 113 -16.07 6.91 8.03
CA VAL A 113 -15.28 6.62 9.23
C VAL A 113 -13.95 6.00 8.86
N LEU A 114 -13.95 5.03 7.94
CA LEU A 114 -12.76 4.31 7.48
C LEU A 114 -11.77 5.25 6.79
N ARG A 115 -12.24 6.17 5.93
CA ARG A 115 -11.37 7.15 5.26
C ARG A 115 -10.57 8.01 6.25
N GLY A 116 -11.16 8.34 7.40
CA GLY A 116 -10.50 9.12 8.45
C GLY A 116 -9.42 8.38 9.24
N GLN A 117 -9.24 7.07 9.01
CA GLN A 117 -8.27 6.28 9.74
C GLN A 117 -6.85 6.43 9.16
N PRO A 118 -5.80 6.39 10.00
CA PRO A 118 -4.42 6.49 9.55
C PRO A 118 -3.99 5.30 8.68
N TRP A 119 -4.62 4.14 8.87
CA TRP A 119 -4.41 2.91 8.09
C TRP A 119 -5.37 2.78 6.91
N SER A 120 -6.10 3.83 6.55
CA SER A 120 -7.06 3.78 5.44
C SER A 120 -6.34 3.68 4.08
N PRO A 121 -6.99 3.11 3.04
CA PRO A 121 -6.45 3.14 1.68
C PRO A 121 -6.13 4.56 1.19
N ARG A 122 -6.94 5.54 1.62
CA ARG A 122 -6.74 6.96 1.32
C ARG A 122 -5.44 7.49 1.92
N SER A 123 -5.14 7.14 3.17
CA SER A 123 -3.90 7.50 3.87
C SER A 123 -2.68 6.82 3.26
N ALA A 124 -2.80 5.55 2.86
CA ALA A 124 -1.73 4.84 2.17
C ALA A 124 -1.36 5.50 0.82
N VAL A 125 -2.38 5.93 0.05
CA VAL A 125 -2.16 6.66 -1.21
C VAL A 125 -1.54 8.04 -0.97
N GLU A 126 -1.93 8.79 0.06
CA GLU A 126 -1.23 10.03 0.44
C GLU A 126 0.25 9.78 0.73
N ALA A 127 0.56 8.76 1.52
CA ALA A 127 1.94 8.49 1.90
C ALA A 127 2.81 8.18 0.66
N VAL A 128 2.28 7.43 -0.31
CA VAL A 128 2.97 7.19 -1.59
C VAL A 128 3.15 8.47 -2.39
N LEU A 129 2.11 9.32 -2.47
CA LEU A 129 2.15 10.56 -3.25
C LEU A 129 3.04 11.64 -2.61
N ALA A 130 3.17 11.64 -1.28
CA ALA A 130 4.08 12.51 -0.54
C ALA A 130 5.56 12.20 -0.87
N ASP A 131 5.88 10.90 -0.99
CA ASP A 131 7.21 10.42 -1.37
C ASP A 131 7.45 10.41 -2.89
N TRP A 132 6.49 10.90 -3.69
CA TRP A 132 6.55 10.90 -5.15
C TRP A 132 6.55 12.34 -5.71
N PRO A 133 7.73 12.85 -6.11
CA PRO A 133 7.89 14.19 -6.66
C PRO A 133 6.95 14.47 -7.84
N ALA A 134 6.41 15.70 -7.88
CA ALA A 134 5.42 16.09 -8.89
C ALA A 134 6.00 16.15 -10.32
N ASP A 135 7.30 16.39 -10.44
CA ASP A 135 8.06 16.42 -11.69
C ASP A 135 8.45 15.03 -12.21
N GLN A 136 8.24 13.98 -11.41
CA GLN A 136 8.45 12.59 -11.82
C GLN A 136 7.12 11.98 -12.28
N PRO A 137 6.82 11.92 -13.61
CA PRO A 137 5.52 11.45 -14.10
C PRO A 137 5.31 9.95 -13.93
N GLU A 138 6.40 9.17 -13.89
CA GLU A 138 6.38 7.72 -13.79
C GLU A 138 7.40 7.22 -12.76
N ARG A 139 7.06 6.15 -12.04
CA ARG A 139 7.95 5.52 -11.05
C ARG A 139 7.91 4.01 -11.21
N ASP A 140 9.07 3.39 -11.04
CA ASP A 140 9.19 1.95 -10.91
C ASP A 140 8.80 1.56 -9.48
N ILE A 141 7.78 0.71 -9.35
CA ILE A 141 7.27 0.21 -8.06
C ILE A 141 7.56 -1.28 -7.88
N SER A 142 8.46 -1.86 -8.69
CA SER A 142 8.87 -3.25 -8.51
C SER A 142 9.51 -3.45 -7.13
N LEU A 143 9.50 -4.69 -6.64
CA LEU A 143 10.18 -5.04 -5.40
C LEU A 143 11.66 -4.67 -5.49
N GLU A 144 12.33 -4.95 -6.62
CA GLU A 144 13.74 -4.60 -6.80
C GLU A 144 13.97 -3.08 -6.76
N ALA A 145 13.02 -2.28 -7.26
CA ALA A 145 13.09 -0.83 -7.16
C ALA A 145 12.94 -0.35 -5.71
N GLY A 146 12.03 -0.97 -4.96
CA GLY A 146 11.87 -0.74 -3.52
C GLY A 146 13.12 -1.12 -2.72
N GLU A 147 13.69 -2.30 -2.96
CA GLU A 147 14.91 -2.78 -2.33
C GLU A 147 16.11 -1.87 -2.61
N ARG A 148 16.30 -1.42 -3.86
CA ARG A 148 17.37 -0.45 -4.20
C ARG A 148 17.22 0.85 -3.41
N ALA A 149 16.00 1.37 -3.30
CA ALA A 149 15.75 2.59 -2.54
C ALA A 149 16.04 2.39 -1.04
N LEU A 150 15.63 1.25 -0.47
CA LEU A 150 15.89 0.90 0.93
C LEU A 150 17.38 0.74 1.21
N VAL A 151 18.10 -0.01 0.37
CA VAL A 151 19.56 -0.19 0.49
C VAL A 151 20.28 1.15 0.41
N SER A 152 19.89 2.04 -0.51
CA SER A 152 20.48 3.38 -0.62
C SER A 152 20.23 4.22 0.64
N ALA A 153 19.03 4.15 1.21
CA ALA A 153 18.69 4.85 2.44
C ALA A 153 19.49 4.31 3.65
N LEU A 154 19.61 2.98 3.77
CA LEU A 154 20.41 2.31 4.78
C LEU A 154 21.89 2.73 4.70
N GLN A 155 22.45 2.77 3.49
CA GLN A 155 23.84 3.19 3.27
C GLN A 155 24.07 4.66 3.65
N ALA A 156 23.13 5.55 3.31
CA ALA A 156 23.21 6.96 3.69
C ALA A 156 23.15 7.15 5.21
N ALA A 157 22.21 6.47 5.88
CA ALA A 157 22.09 6.51 7.33
C ALA A 157 23.35 5.96 8.04
N LEU A 158 23.95 4.88 7.53
CA LEU A 158 25.19 4.33 8.07
C LEU A 158 26.36 5.31 7.91
N ALA A 159 26.48 5.96 6.76
CA ALA A 159 27.53 6.96 6.52
C ALA A 159 27.42 8.17 7.45
N GLU A 160 26.20 8.61 7.78
CA GLU A 160 25.97 9.68 8.76
C GLU A 160 26.40 9.29 10.19
N LEU A 161 26.23 8.02 10.56
CA LEU A 161 26.66 7.48 11.86
C LEU A 161 28.19 7.31 11.95
N GLU A 162 28.86 7.06 10.82
CA GLU A 162 30.32 6.89 10.74
C GLU A 162 31.08 8.21 10.58
N THR A 163 30.38 9.33 10.36
CA THR A 163 31.00 10.66 10.29
C THR A 163 31.24 11.20 11.69
N PRO A 164 32.50 11.35 12.16
CA PRO A 164 32.78 11.86 13.50
C PRO A 164 32.34 13.32 13.60
N ARG A 165 31.55 13.65 14.63
CA ARG A 165 31.23 15.03 15.03
C ARG A 165 32.45 15.76 15.58
#